data_AF-A0A2U2N191-F1
#
_entry.id   AF-A0A2U2N191-F1
#
_cell.length_a   1.000
_cell.length_b   1.000
_cell.length_c   1.000
_cell.angle_alpha   90.00
_cell.angle_beta   90.00
_cell.angle_gamma   90.00
#
_symmetry.space_group_name_H-M   'P 1'
#
loop_
_entity.id
_entity.type
_entity.pdbx_description
1 polymer ?
#
loop_
_entity_poly.entity_id
_entity_poly.type
_entity_poly.pdbx_seq_one_letter_code
_entity_poly.pdbx_strand_id
1 'polypeptide(L)' 'MQPYCPLPSRQLLARRLANGKYIFGPDGLEKRCCGCEEYWPADTEFWFAVPSAADGLQSMCKACYAERYSARREVA' A
#
# COMPACT_ATOMS: atom_id res chain seq x y z
N MET A 1 -12.19 -17.04 -3.07
CA MET A 1 -12.18 -15.84 -2.21
C MET A 1 -11.40 -14.79 -2.98
N GLN A 2 -12.06 -13.73 -3.47
CA GLN A 2 -11.37 -12.69 -4.24
C GLN A 2 -10.60 -11.77 -3.30
N PRO A 3 -9.40 -11.31 -3.68
CA PRO A 3 -8.65 -10.37 -2.85
C PRO A 3 -9.46 -9.08 -2.66
N TYR A 4 -9.60 -8.69 -1.39
CA TYR A 4 -10.33 -7.48 -1.02
C TYR A 4 -9.48 -6.27 -1.40
N CYS A 5 -9.95 -5.49 -2.38
CA CYS A 5 -9.42 -4.18 -2.72
C CYS A 5 -10.24 -3.14 -1.94
N PRO A 6 -9.78 -2.66 -0.77
CA PRO A 6 -10.44 -1.56 -0.08
C PRO A 6 -10.28 -0.30 -0.93
N LEU A 7 -11.29 0.00 -1.74
CA LEU A 7 -11.33 1.25 -2.47
C LEU A 7 -11.47 2.41 -1.47
N PRO A 8 -10.52 3.34 -1.41
CA PRO A 8 -10.64 4.51 -0.55
C PRO A 8 -11.83 5.38 -1.00
N SER A 9 -12.29 6.26 -0.11
CA SER A 9 -13.37 7.19 -0.47
C SER A 9 -13.04 7.95 -1.76
N ARG A 10 -14.05 8.20 -2.59
CA ARG A 10 -13.86 8.82 -3.92
C ARG A 10 -13.05 10.12 -3.88
N GLN A 11 -13.26 10.95 -2.86
CA GLN A 11 -12.51 12.20 -2.67
C GLN A 11 -11.04 11.97 -2.32
N LEU A 12 -10.77 10.99 -1.45
CA LEU A 12 -9.41 10.62 -1.09
C LEU A 12 -8.68 10.02 -2.30
N LEU A 13 -9.32 9.11 -3.02
CA LEU A 13 -8.78 8.51 -4.24
C LEU A 13 -8.37 9.58 -5.26
N ALA A 14 -9.27 10.53 -5.57
CA ALA A 14 -8.98 11.62 -6.49
C ALA A 14 -7.76 12.44 -6.05
N ARG A 15 -7.66 12.76 -4.75
CA ARG A 15 -6.52 13.48 -4.18
C ARG A 15 -5.22 12.69 -4.28
N ARG A 16 -5.28 11.38 -4.04
CA ARG A 16 -4.12 10.49 -4.06
C ARG A 16 -3.58 10.26 -5.47
N LEU A 17 -4.48 10.15 -6.45
CA LEU A 17 -4.14 10.12 -7.87
C LEU A 17 -3.48 11.44 -8.29
N ALA A 18 -4.06 12.58 -7.90
CA ALA A 18 -3.50 13.90 -8.21
C ALA A 18 -2.09 14.12 -7.60
N ASN A 19 -1.84 13.58 -6.41
CA ASN A 19 -0.54 13.66 -5.74
C ASN A 19 0.45 12.55 -6.17
N GLY A 20 0.09 11.69 -7.12
CA GLY A 20 0.94 10.57 -7.58
C GLY A 20 1.20 9.51 -6.51
N LYS A 21 0.38 9.47 -5.45
CA LYS A 21 0.47 8.42 -4.41
C LYS A 21 -0.15 7.11 -4.92
N TYR A 22 -1.08 7.20 -5.86
CA TYR A 22 -1.76 6.10 -6.52
C TYR A 22 -1.69 6.31 -8.03
N ILE A 23 -1.72 5.21 -8.80
CA ILE A 23 -1.82 5.20 -10.26
C ILE A 23 -2.84 4.15 -10.70
N PHE A 24 -3.30 4.27 -11.94
CA PHE A 24 -4.05 3.21 -12.60
C PHE A 24 -3.10 2.42 -13.49
N GLY A 25 -2.83 1.17 -13.09
CA GLY A 25 -2.08 0.20 -13.85
C GLY A 25 -2.99 -0.70 -14.70
N PRO A 26 -2.41 -1.69 -15.40
CA PRO A 26 -3.15 -2.63 -16.22
C PRO A 26 -4.12 -3.51 -15.41
N ASP A 27 -3.78 -3.81 -14.15
CA ASP A 27 -4.59 -4.62 -13.23
C ASP A 27 -5.52 -3.79 -12.32
N GLY A 28 -5.53 -2.46 -12.48
CA GLY A 28 -6.40 -1.56 -11.73
C GLY A 28 -5.65 -0.56 -10.87
N LEU A 29 -6.06 -0.42 -9.60
CA LEU A 29 -5.54 0.63 -8.73
C LEU A 29 -4.23 0.19 -8.06
N GLU A 30 -3.17 0.94 -8.26
CA GLU A 30 -1.86 0.70 -7.66
C GLU A 30 -1.46 1.84 -6.74
N LYS A 31 -0.75 1.52 -5.67
CA LYS A 31 -0.34 2.43 -4.61
C LYS A 31 1.18 2.47 -4.52
N ARG A 32 1.73 3.66 -4.27
CA ARG A 32 3.19 3.86 -4.10
C ARG A 32 3.66 3.53 -2.69
N CYS A 33 4.65 2.64 -2.59
CA CYS A 33 5.39 2.33 -1.38
C CYS A 33 6.34 3.47 -0.99
N CYS A 34 6.48 3.77 0.30
CA CYS A 34 7.49 4.71 0.78
C CYS A 34 8.85 4.07 1.07
N GLY A 35 8.95 2.73 1.03
CA GLY A 35 10.20 1.99 1.24
C GLY A 35 10.96 1.82 -0.06
N CYS A 36 10.37 1.08 -1.02
CA CYS A 36 10.96 0.82 -2.33
C CYS A 36 10.54 1.83 -3.42
N GLU A 37 9.67 2.79 -3.11
CA GLU A 37 9.17 3.80 -4.07
C GLU A 37 8.42 3.27 -5.31
N GLU A 38 8.22 1.95 -5.38
CA GLU A 38 7.47 1.27 -6.44
C GLU A 38 5.94 1.30 -6.21
N TYR A 39 5.22 1.11 -7.31
CA TYR A 39 3.77 0.99 -7.33
C TYR A 39 3.39 -0.49 -7.30
N TRP A 40 2.56 -0.85 -6.33
CA TRP A 40 2.03 -2.20 -6.18
C TRP A 40 0.51 -2.14 -6.08
N PRO A 41 -0.22 -3.17 -6.51
CA PRO A 41 -1.67 -3.12 -6.50
C PRO A 41 -2.19 -2.86 -5.08
N ALA A 42 -3.24 -2.05 -4.99
CA ALA A 42 -3.78 -1.53 -3.73
C ALA A 42 -4.68 -2.56 -3.02
N ASP A 43 -4.19 -3.80 -2.93
CA ASP A 43 -4.89 -4.94 -2.32
C ASP A 43 -4.27 -5.33 -0.96
N THR A 44 -4.98 -6.18 -0.23
CA THR A 44 -4.53 -6.68 1.08
C THR A 44 -3.50 -7.81 1.01
N GLU A 45 -3.10 -8.28 -0.17
CA GLU A 45 -2.00 -9.22 -0.38
C GLU A 45 -0.65 -8.51 -0.27
N PHE A 46 -0.48 -7.36 -0.94
CA PHE A 46 0.77 -6.57 -0.91
C PHE A 46 0.84 -5.56 0.23
N TRP A 47 -0.30 -5.18 0.81
CA TRP A 47 -0.39 -4.18 1.87
C TRP A 47 -1.03 -4.75 3.15
N PHE A 48 -0.62 -4.23 4.31
CA PHE A 48 -1.33 -4.50 5.55
C PHE A 48 -2.59 -3.63 5.61
N ALA A 49 -3.73 -4.25 5.92
CA ALA A 49 -4.96 -3.55 6.22
C ALA A 49 -4.80 -2.79 7.54
N VAL A 50 -4.95 -1.47 7.48
CA VAL A 50 -4.87 -0.57 8.65
C VAL A 50 -6.14 0.24 8.69
N PRO A 51 -7.16 -0.17 9.46
CA PRO A 51 -8.45 0.52 9.51
C PRO A 51 -8.34 1.95 10.07
N SER A 52 -7.28 2.23 10.84
CA SER A 52 -6.97 3.58 11.34
C SER A 52 -6.41 4.52 10.26
N ALA A 53 -5.97 4.00 9.12
CA ALA A 53 -5.46 4.82 8.03
C ALA A 53 -6.62 5.33 7.15
N ALA A 54 -6.51 6.56 6.66
CA ALA A 54 -7.53 7.15 5.79
C ALA A 54 -7.83 6.32 4.53
N ASP A 55 -6.82 5.64 4.00
CA ASP A 55 -6.92 4.76 2.83
C ASP A 55 -7.14 3.28 3.21
N GLY A 56 -7.23 2.94 4.50
CA GLY A 56 -7.39 1.56 4.97
C GLY A 56 -6.16 0.65 4.79
N LEU A 57 -5.06 1.18 4.26
CA LEU A 57 -3.82 0.45 3.96
C LEU A 57 -2.59 1.17 4.52
N GLN A 58 -1.56 0.41 4.87
CA GLN A 58 -0.28 0.93 5.34
C GLN A 58 0.46 1.73 4.25
N SER A 59 1.34 2.65 4.61
CA SER A 59 2.21 3.44 3.69
C SER A 59 3.37 2.66 3.06
N MET A 60 3.77 1.55 3.67
CA MET A 60 4.85 0.65 3.25
C MET A 60 4.29 -0.74 2.88
N CYS A 61 4.84 -1.37 1.85
CA CYS A 61 4.46 -2.73 1.43
C CYS A 61 4.92 -3.78 2.45
N LYS A 62 4.33 -4.97 2.39
CA LYS A 62 4.68 -6.06 3.32
C LYS A 62 6.15 -6.49 3.20
N ALA A 63 6.72 -6.46 1.99
CA ALA A 63 8.13 -6.80 1.76
C ALA A 63 9.07 -5.84 2.53
N CYS A 64 8.95 -4.53 2.29
CA CYS A 64 9.74 -3.53 3.00
C CYS A 64 9.49 -3.56 4.52
N TYR A 65 8.26 -3.84 4.94
CA TYR A 65 7.96 -4.01 6.37
C TYR A 65 8.67 -5.23 6.98
N ALA A 66 8.70 -6.35 6.26
CA ALA A 66 9.40 -7.56 6.66
C ALA A 66 10.91 -7.31 6.73
N GLU A 67 11.51 -6.68 5.73
CA GLU A 67 12.94 -6.29 5.74
C GLU A 67 13.28 -5.41 6.93
N ARG A 68 12.45 -4.39 7.20
CA ARG A 68 12.65 -3.50 8.34
C ARG A 68 12.52 -4.21 9.69
N TYR A 69 11.73 -5.29 9.76
CA TYR A 69 11.57 -6.08 10.99
C TYR A 69 12.63 -7.18 11.13
N SER A 70 13.06 -7.80 10.03
CA SER A 70 14.13 -8.81 10.02
C SER A 70 15.49 -8.20 10.34
N ALA A 71 15.78 -7.01 9.81
CA ALA A 71 17.00 -6.25 10.13
C ALA A 71 17.14 -5.92 11.64
N ARG A 72 16.04 -5.98 12.41
CA ARG A 72 16.09 -5.80 13.87
C ARG A 72 16.43 -7.08 14.63
N ARG A 73 16.35 -8.26 13.99
CA ARG A 73 16.63 -9.56 14.63
C ARG A 73 18.06 -10.05 14.45
N GLU A 74 18.79 -9.52 13.48
CA GLU A 74 20.20 -9.85 13.22
C GLU A 74 21.20 -9.01 14.03
N VAL A 75 20.71 -8.05 14.81
CA VAL A 75 21.53 -7.21 15.74
C VAL A 75 21.28 -7.61 17.21
N ALA A 76 21.09 -8.90 17.47
CA ALA A 76 20.93 -9.46 18.82
C ALA A 76 21.97 -10.56 19.08
#